data_AF-A0A2Z6RL97-F1
#
_entry.id   AF-A0A2Z6RL97-F1
#
_cell.length_a   1.000
_cell.length_b   1.000
_cell.length_c   1.000
_cell.angle_alpha   90.00
_cell.angle_beta   90.00
_cell.angle_gamma   90.00
#
_symmetry.space_group_name_H-M   'P 1'
#
loop_
_entity.id
_entity.type
_entity.pdbx_description
1 polymer ?
#
loop_
_entity_poly.entity_id
_entity_poly.type
_entity_poly.pdbx_seq_one_letter_code
_entity_poly.pdbx_strand_id
1 'polypeptide(L)'
;MLNSILARKLQKITIDRLLITSDDDNPQLITNPEDIKRITIDHYQNVASSNNPALFTSYENLTPFWQNIYKRKNTSSEQQSILTTPITLDELKTMIQSLPNNKAPGPTGITYEF
;
A
#
# COMPACT_ATOMS: atom_id res chain seq x y z
N MET A 1 -27.73 -17.58 -17.51
CA MET A 1 -27.05 -17.79 -16.21
C MET A 1 -25.91 -16.79 -16.10
N LEU A 2 -25.79 -16.13 -14.95
CA LEU A 2 -24.85 -15.02 -14.73
C LEU A 2 -23.47 -15.61 -14.40
N ASN A 3 -22.56 -15.61 -15.38
CA ASN A 3 -21.26 -16.30 -15.25
C ASN A 3 -20.21 -15.49 -14.44
N SER A 4 -20.45 -14.21 -14.15
CA SER A 4 -19.54 -13.36 -13.37
C SER A 4 -20.27 -12.11 -12.87
N ILE A 5 -20.31 -11.89 -11.56
CA ILE A 5 -20.94 -10.71 -10.93
C ILE A 5 -20.13 -9.44 -11.20
N LEU A 6 -18.81 -9.57 -11.36
CA LEU A 6 -17.89 -8.44 -11.50
C LEU A 6 -17.58 -8.09 -12.96
N ALA A 7 -18.27 -8.72 -13.94
CA ALA A 7 -17.97 -8.62 -15.37
C ALA A 7 -16.47 -8.83 -15.72
N ARG A 8 -15.71 -9.50 -14.84
CA ARG A 8 -14.28 -9.76 -15.01
C ARG A 8 -14.08 -11.15 -15.61
N LYS A 9 -13.21 -11.25 -16.62
CA LYS A 9 -12.76 -12.53 -17.16
C LYS A 9 -11.97 -13.28 -16.09
N LEU A 10 -12.37 -14.51 -15.78
CA LEU A 10 -11.58 -15.42 -14.96
C LEU A 10 -10.29 -15.74 -15.70
N GLN A 11 -9.17 -15.20 -15.25
CA GLN A 11 -7.84 -15.60 -15.73
C GLN A 11 -7.47 -16.89 -15.01
N LYS A 12 -7.58 -18.02 -15.72
CA LYS A 12 -7.09 -19.31 -15.24
C LYS A 12 -5.62 -19.44 -15.63
N ILE A 13 -4.76 -19.61 -14.64
CA ILE A 13 -3.35 -19.94 -14.83
C ILE A 13 -3.22 -21.45 -14.61
N THR A 14 -2.59 -22.14 -15.54
CA THR A 14 -2.23 -23.56 -15.38
C THR A 14 -0.73 -23.62 -15.12
N ILE A 15 -0.34 -24.19 -13.99
CA ILE A 15 1.06 -24.39 -13.62
C ILE A 15 1.37 -25.87 -13.89
N ASP A 16 2.11 -26.15 -14.96
CA ASP A 16 2.48 -27.49 -15.41
C ASP A 16 3.92 -27.87 -15.06
N ARG A 17 4.76 -26.89 -14.73
CA ARG A 17 6.19 -27.08 -14.41
C ARG A 17 6.63 -26.07 -13.37
N LEU A 18 7.48 -26.51 -12.45
CA LEU A 18 8.14 -25.65 -11.47
C LEU A 18 9.65 -25.80 -11.58
N LEU A 19 10.36 -24.68 -11.53
CA LEU A 19 11.81 -24.65 -11.38
C LEU A 19 12.13 -24.22 -9.95
N ILE A 20 12.84 -25.06 -9.21
CA ILE A 20 13.26 -24.76 -7.85
C ILE A 20 14.78 -24.63 -7.84
N THR A 21 15.25 -23.46 -7.43
CA THR A 21 16.65 -23.22 -7.12
C THR A 21 16.81 -23.31 -5.62
N SER A 22 17.25 -24.46 -5.12
CA SER A 22 17.79 -24.54 -3.77
C SER A 22 19.18 -23.88 -3.74
N ASP A 23 19.63 -23.42 -2.58
CA ASP A 23 20.90 -22.68 -2.39
C ASP A 23 22.16 -23.39 -2.97
N ASP A 24 22.07 -24.70 -3.26
CA ASP A 24 23.11 -25.49 -3.93
C ASP A 24 23.01 -25.47 -5.47
N ASP A 25 23.05 -24.28 -6.08
CA ASP A 25 23.38 -23.93 -7.49
C ASP A 25 22.90 -24.87 -8.65
N ASN A 26 21.96 -25.77 -8.39
CA ASN A 26 21.49 -26.83 -9.28
C ASN A 26 19.96 -26.72 -9.37
N PRO A 27 19.45 -26.06 -10.42
CA PRO A 27 18.02 -25.89 -10.60
C PRO A 27 17.35 -27.24 -10.87
N GLN A 28 16.38 -27.62 -10.03
CA GLN A 28 15.58 -28.82 -10.23
C GLN A 28 14.25 -28.49 -10.95
N LEU A 29 13.98 -29.19 -12.05
CA LEU A 29 12.72 -29.11 -12.77
C LEU A 29 11.73 -30.16 -12.25
N ILE A 30 10.59 -29.72 -11.74
CA ILE A 30 9.51 -30.58 -11.25
C ILE A 30 8.35 -30.56 -12.25
N THR A 31 7.96 -31.76 -12.68
CA THR A 31 6.88 -31.99 -13.64
C THR A 31 5.75 -32.86 -13.08
N ASN A 32 5.94 -33.46 -11.90
CA ASN A 32 4.93 -34.30 -11.25
C ASN A 32 3.78 -33.43 -10.72
N PRO A 33 2.51 -33.65 -11.15
CA PRO A 33 1.37 -32.82 -10.75
C PRO A 33 1.14 -32.71 -9.23
N GLU A 34 1.33 -33.81 -8.47
CA GLU A 34 1.11 -33.80 -7.03
C GLU A 34 2.19 -32.98 -6.30
N ASP A 35 3.44 -33.11 -6.74
CA ASP A 35 4.54 -32.33 -6.19
C ASP A 35 4.39 -30.85 -6.54
N ILE A 36 3.98 -30.52 -7.77
CA ILE A 36 3.68 -29.14 -8.19
C ILE A 36 2.61 -28.54 -7.30
N LYS A 37 1.50 -29.27 -7.07
CA LYS A 37 0.39 -28.80 -6.23
C LYS A 37 0.86 -28.52 -4.80
N ARG A 38 1.57 -29.47 -4.19
CA ARG A 38 2.09 -29.33 -2.82
C ARG A 38 3.00 -28.11 -2.69
N ILE A 39 3.97 -27.97 -3.58
CA ILE A 39 4.97 -26.91 -3.53
C ILE A 39 4.35 -25.55 -3.82
N THR A 40 3.41 -25.48 -4.77
CA THR A 40 2.68 -24.25 -5.08
C THR A 40 1.86 -23.78 -3.87
N ILE A 41 1.16 -24.71 -3.20
CA ILE A 41 0.38 -24.38 -1.99
C ILE A 41 1.31 -23.85 -0.90
N ASP A 42 2.40 -24.56 -0.61
CA ASP A 42 3.36 -24.16 0.40
C ASP A 42 3.99 -22.78 0.10
N HIS A 43 4.40 -22.54 -1.15
CA HIS A 43 4.94 -21.26 -1.58
C HIS A 43 3.95 -20.11 -1.33
N TYR A 44 2.71 -20.22 -1.82
CA TYR A 44 1.74 -19.12 -1.67
C TYR A 44 1.20 -18.96 -0.25
N GLN A 45 1.23 -20.01 0.58
CA GLN A 45 0.93 -19.90 2.00
C GLN A 45 2.03 -19.14 2.75
N ASN A 46 3.30 -19.36 2.38
CA ASN A 46 4.44 -18.80 3.11
C ASN A 46 5.01 -17.51 2.51
N VAL A 47 4.73 -17.18 1.24
CA VAL A 47 5.28 -16.00 0.55
C VAL A 47 4.87 -14.68 1.23
N ALA A 48 3.69 -14.65 1.85
CA ALA A 48 3.17 -13.48 2.57
C ALA A 48 3.23 -13.65 4.10
N SER A 49 3.82 -14.73 4.62
CA SER A 49 3.91 -14.98 6.05
C SER A 49 4.74 -13.90 6.75
N SER A 50 4.33 -13.52 7.96
CA SER A 50 5.00 -12.53 8.82
C SER A 50 6.45 -12.88 9.20
N ASN A 51 6.86 -14.12 8.95
CA ASN A 51 8.21 -14.61 9.19
C ASN A 51 9.19 -14.26 8.06
N ASN A 52 8.71 -13.74 6.94
CA ASN A 52 9.59 -13.04 6.01
C ASN A 52 9.98 -11.71 6.67
N PRO A 53 11.27 -11.48 6.99
CA PRO A 53 11.70 -10.17 7.46
C PRO A 53 11.19 -9.18 6.42
N ALA A 54 10.49 -8.13 6.84
CA ALA A 54 9.98 -7.12 5.94
C ALA A 54 11.15 -6.68 5.06
N LEU A 55 11.17 -7.11 3.78
CA LEU A 55 12.30 -6.91 2.89
C LEU A 55 12.56 -5.41 2.64
N PHE A 56 11.63 -4.58 3.07
CA PHE A 56 11.54 -3.15 2.85
C PHE A 56 11.40 -2.40 4.19
N THR A 57 12.47 -2.37 4.99
CA THR A 57 12.51 -1.56 6.23
C THR A 57 12.96 -0.12 5.97
N SER A 58 13.65 0.14 4.85
CA SER A 58 14.09 1.47 4.45
C SER A 58 13.85 1.73 2.95
N TYR A 59 13.92 3.00 2.53
CA TYR A 59 13.74 3.38 1.12
C TYR A 59 14.79 2.73 0.22
N GLU A 60 16.02 2.58 0.72
CA GLU A 60 17.15 1.95 0.02
C GLU A 60 16.91 0.47 -0.25
N ASN A 61 16.09 -0.19 0.58
CA ASN A 61 15.74 -1.59 0.38
C ASN A 61 14.60 -1.80 -0.63
N LEU A 62 13.89 -0.73 -1.02
CA LEU A 62 12.82 -0.82 -2.00
C LEU A 62 13.36 -1.23 -3.38
N THR A 63 12.57 -2.00 -4.13
CA THR A 63 12.85 -2.27 -5.55
C THR A 63 12.88 -0.96 -6.36
N PRO A 64 13.59 -0.90 -7.50
CA PRO A 64 13.67 0.31 -8.33
C PRO A 64 12.30 0.88 -8.73
N PHE A 65 11.31 0.02 -8.98
CA PHE A 65 9.94 0.43 -9.27
C PHE A 65 9.33 1.25 -8.12
N TRP A 66 9.41 0.72 -6.89
CA TRP A 66 8.89 1.38 -5.71
C TRP A 66 9.71 2.61 -5.30
N GLN A 67 11.03 2.58 -5.47
CA GLN A 67 11.88 3.76 -5.27
C GLN A 67 11.41 4.91 -6.16
N ASN A 68 11.13 4.66 -7.44
CA ASN A 68 10.65 5.71 -8.35
C ASN A 68 9.31 6.31 -7.90
N ILE A 69 8.38 5.49 -7.39
CA ILE A 69 7.07 5.94 -6.91
C ILE A 69 7.20 6.73 -5.60
N TYR A 70 7.98 6.22 -4.65
CA TYR A 70 8.11 6.80 -3.31
C TYR A 70 9.25 7.80 -3.16
N LYS A 71 9.93 8.15 -4.26
CA LYS A 71 10.99 9.14 -4.26
C LYS A 71 10.45 10.45 -3.69
N ARG A 72 11.05 10.90 -2.57
CA ARG A 72 10.69 12.18 -1.97
C ARG A 72 10.88 13.29 -3.00
N LYS A 73 9.83 14.09 -3.20
CA LYS A 73 9.92 15.31 -4.02
C LYS A 73 10.73 16.36 -3.28
N ASN A 74 11.47 17.18 -4.00
CA ASN A 74 12.16 18.33 -3.41
C ASN A 74 11.12 19.32 -2.89
N THR A 75 11.03 19.43 -1.58
CA THR A 75 10.15 20.38 -0.88
C THR A 75 11.03 21.48 -0.32
N SER A 76 10.66 22.75 -0.54
CA SER A 76 11.44 23.87 0.00
C SER A 76 11.46 23.83 1.54
N SER A 77 12.50 24.41 2.14
CA SER A 77 12.58 24.52 3.61
C SER A 77 11.35 25.21 4.20
N GLU A 78 10.84 26.22 3.50
CA GLU A 78 9.64 26.96 3.87
C GLU A 78 8.38 26.06 3.85
N GLN A 79 8.17 25.29 2.78
CA GLN A 79 7.04 24.34 2.71
C GLN A 79 7.11 23.28 3.81
N GLN A 80 8.31 22.79 4.13
CA GLN A 80 8.49 21.87 5.25
C GLN A 80 8.11 22.56 6.56
N SER A 81 8.61 23.78 6.80
CA SER A 81 8.27 24.52 8.01
C SER A 81 6.77 24.72 8.17
N ILE A 82 6.04 25.10 7.12
CA ILE A 82 4.58 25.27 7.18
C ILE A 82 3.88 23.97 7.58
N LEU A 83 4.31 22.83 7.03
CA LEU A 83 3.70 21.53 7.31
C LEU A 83 4.07 20.95 8.69
N THR A 84 5.23 21.32 9.24
CA THR A 84 5.71 20.81 10.53
C THR A 84 5.46 21.76 11.70
N THR A 85 5.09 23.01 11.43
CA THR A 85 4.84 23.99 12.50
C THR A 85 3.59 23.57 13.28
N PRO A 86 3.68 23.48 14.63
CA PRO A 86 2.53 23.11 15.44
C PRO A 86 1.48 24.24 15.41
N ILE A 87 0.22 23.85 15.25
CA ILE A 87 -0.92 24.78 15.30
C ILE A 87 -1.05 25.31 16.72
N THR A 88 -1.11 26.64 16.86
CA THR A 88 -1.23 27.27 18.18
C THR A 88 -2.69 27.49 18.57
N LEU A 89 -2.97 27.57 19.87
CA LEU A 89 -4.32 27.84 20.36
C LEU A 89 -4.80 29.24 19.93
N ASP A 90 -3.90 30.22 19.89
CA ASP A 90 -4.22 31.61 19.54
C ASP A 90 -4.57 31.75 18.05
N GLU A 91 -3.79 31.10 17.19
CA GLU A 91 -4.09 30.95 15.76
C GLU A 91 -5.47 30.33 15.55
N LEU A 92 -5.77 29.24 16.25
CA LEU A 92 -7.06 28.56 16.15
C LEU A 92 -8.21 29.48 16.57
N LYS A 93 -8.07 30.20 17.69
CA LYS A 93 -9.07 31.16 18.17
C LYS A 93 -9.30 32.28 17.16
N THR A 94 -8.22 32.85 16.65
CA THR A 94 -8.27 33.94 15.67
C THR A 94 -8.94 33.47 14.38
N MET A 95 -8.61 32.28 13.90
CA MET A 95 -9.24 31.68 12.73
C MET A 95 -10.73 31.46 12.93
N ILE A 96 -11.16 30.89 14.07
CA ILE A 96 -12.58 30.68 14.37
C ILE A 96 -13.33 32.02 14.41
N GLN A 97 -12.77 33.04 15.05
CA GLN A 97 -13.36 34.38 15.12
C GLN A 97 -13.43 35.08 13.76
N SER A 98 -12.54 34.74 12.82
CA SER A 98 -12.54 35.29 11.46
C SER A 98 -13.61 34.69 10.55
N LEU A 99 -14.25 33.59 10.96
CA LEU A 99 -15.24 32.91 10.13
C LEU A 99 -16.50 33.78 9.96
N PRO A 100 -17.11 33.78 8.77
CA PRO A 100 -18.29 34.60 8.53
C PRO A 100 -19.52 34.03 9.25
N ASN A 101 -20.21 34.89 9.99
CA ASN A 101 -21.49 34.57 10.62
C ASN A 101 -22.61 34.34 9.59
N ASN A 102 -23.68 33.69 10.01
CA ASN A 102 -24.89 33.40 9.25
C ASN A 102 -24.66 32.57 7.98
N LYS A 103 -23.64 31.70 7.99
CA LYS A 103 -23.44 30.72 6.92
C LYS A 103 -24.29 29.47 7.15
N ALA A 104 -24.79 28.92 6.06
CA ALA A 104 -25.49 27.65 6.08
C ALA A 104 -24.56 26.56 6.66
N PRO A 105 -25.02 25.78 7.65
CA PRO A 105 -24.22 24.71 8.21
C PRO A 105 -23.98 23.62 7.17
N GLY A 106 -22.83 22.94 7.31
CA GLY A 106 -22.51 21.76 6.50
C GLY A 106 -23.37 20.54 6.83
N PRO A 107 -23.09 19.37 6.24
CA PRO A 107 -23.86 18.13 6.47
C PRO A 107 -23.93 17.69 7.94
N THR A 108 -23.01 18.16 8.78
CA THR A 108 -22.98 17.90 10.22
C THR A 108 -23.92 18.78 11.04
N GLY A 109 -24.50 19.83 10.44
CA GLY A 109 -25.41 20.75 11.13
C GLY A 109 -24.73 21.76 12.06
N ILE A 110 -23.39 21.77 12.14
CA ILE A 110 -22.64 22.66 13.03
C ILE A 110 -22.51 24.05 12.38
N THR A 111 -23.04 25.07 13.06
CA THR A 111 -22.91 26.49 12.70
C THR A 111 -21.65 27.10 13.31
N TYR A 112 -21.21 28.27 12.83
CA TYR A 112 -20.08 28.99 13.44
C TYR A 112 -20.48 29.83 14.66
N GLU A 113 -21.79 30.03 14.84
CA GLU A 113 -22.38 30.85 15.89
C GLU A 113 -22.57 29.98 17.14
N PHE A 114 -21.67 30.13 18.11
CA PHE A 114 -21.73 29.53 19.44
C PHE A 114 -21.50 30.58 20.52
#